data_AF-A0A1N7RQX1-F1
#
_entry.id   AF-A0A1N7RQX1-F1
#
_cell.length_a   1.000
_cell.length_b   1.000
_cell.length_c   1.000
_cell.angle_alpha   90.00
_cell.angle_beta   90.00
_cell.angle_gamma   90.00
#
_symmetry.space_group_name_H-M   'P 1'
#
loop_
_entity.id
_entity.type
_entity.pdbx_description
1 polymer ?
#
loop_
_entity_poly.entity_id
_entity_poly.type
_entity_poly.pdbx_seq_one_letter_code
_entity_poly.pdbx_strand_id
1 'polypeptide(L)' 'MNSTPWQNGFLAGRLGKPLEACPYWGFEVWEWISGYVDGRAVSSPITVDRKNAAQIPRIITGRTLQ' A
#
# COMPACT_ATOMS: atom_id res chain seq x y z
N MET A 1 -2.57 -25.83 -3.60
CA MET A 1 -1.42 -25.01 -3.13
C MET A 1 -1.83 -24.41 -1.80
N ASN A 2 -1.05 -24.65 -0.74
CA ASN A 2 -1.33 -24.06 0.58
C ASN A 2 -0.84 -22.61 0.56
N SER A 3 -1.75 -21.65 0.70
CA SER A 3 -1.41 -20.23 0.80
C SER A 3 -0.71 -19.95 2.13
N THR A 4 0.32 -19.11 2.12
CA THR A 4 1.03 -18.70 3.34
C THR A 4 0.14 -17.76 4.18
N PRO A 5 0.39 -17.63 5.50
CA PRO A 5 -0.32 -16.67 6.33
C PRO A 5 -0.27 -15.25 5.78
N TRP A 6 0.89 -14.81 5.27
CA TRP A 6 1.03 -13.52 4.58
C TRP A 6 0.11 -13.38 3.36
N GLN A 7 0.04 -14.40 2.49
CA GLN A 7 -0.83 -14.38 1.30
C GLN A 7 -2.32 -14.27 1.69
N ASN A 8 -2.71 -14.97 2.75
CA ASN A 8 -4.07 -14.91 3.27
C ASN A 8 -4.39 -13.54 3.87
N GLY A 9 -3.43 -12.92 4.56
CA GLY A 9 -3.51 -11.56 5.06
C GLY A 9 -3.70 -10.54 3.94
N PHE A 10 -2.84 -10.61 2.91
CA PHE A 10 -2.91 -9.75 1.74
C PHE A 10 -4.28 -9.77 1.08
N LEU A 11 -4.84 -10.96 0.86
CA LEU A 11 -6.18 -11.08 0.30
C LEU A 11 -7.27 -10.51 1.22
N ALA A 12 -7.18 -10.73 2.53
CA ALA A 12 -8.14 -10.18 3.48
C ALA A 12 -8.10 -8.65 3.51
N GLY A 13 -6.91 -8.05 3.56
CA GLY A 13 -6.72 -6.60 3.52
C GLY A 13 -7.22 -6.00 2.20
N ARG A 14 -6.88 -6.65 1.07
CA ARG A 14 -7.35 -6.23 -0.26
C ARG A 14 -8.87 -6.28 -0.40
N LEU A 15 -9.51 -7.30 0.18
CA LEU A 15 -10.98 -7.44 0.18
C LEU A 15 -11.67 -6.56 1.24
N GLY A 16 -10.91 -5.81 2.05
CA GLY A 16 -11.49 -4.96 3.10
C GLY A 16 -12.15 -5.74 4.23
N LYS A 17 -11.70 -6.98 4.49
CA LYS A 17 -12.19 -7.76 5.63
C LYS A 17 -11.76 -7.11 6.97
N PRO A 18 -12.52 -7.32 8.05
CA PRO A 18 -12.13 -6.87 9.38
C PRO A 18 -10.86 -7.59 9.87
N LEU A 19 -10.11 -6.98 10.79
CA LEU A 19 -8.86 -7.51 11.34
C LEU A 19 -9.09 -8.83 12.11
N GLU A 20 -10.26 -8.94 12.74
CA GLU A 20 -10.77 -10.10 13.46
C GLU A 20 -11.00 -11.33 12.55
N ALA A 21 -10.91 -11.17 11.23
CA ALA A 21 -10.96 -12.28 10.28
C ALA A 21 -9.64 -13.07 10.22
N CYS A 22 -8.59 -12.69 10.96
CA CYS A 22 -7.36 -13.45 11.07
C CYS A 22 -7.61 -14.83 11.70
N PRO A 23 -7.39 -15.95 10.99
CA PRO A 23 -7.63 -17.28 11.53
C PRO A 23 -6.43 -17.84 12.32
N TYR A 24 -5.33 -17.08 12.40
CA TYR A 24 -4.05 -17.53 12.95
C TYR A 24 -3.88 -17.13 14.42
N TRP A 25 -3.00 -17.85 15.10
CA TRP A 25 -2.60 -17.61 16.49
C TRP A 25 -1.08 -17.73 16.59
N GLY A 26 -0.41 -16.97 17.44
CA GLY A 26 1.04 -17.05 17.61
C GLY A 26 1.83 -16.30 16.53
N PHE A 27 2.89 -16.92 16.01
CA PHE A 27 3.84 -16.26 15.11
C PHE A 27 3.23 -15.92 13.74
N GLU A 28 2.35 -16.78 13.26
CA GLU A 28 1.65 -16.68 11.97
C GLU A 28 0.74 -15.44 11.89
N VAL A 29 0.34 -14.89 13.05
CA VAL A 29 -0.42 -13.63 13.13
C VAL A 29 0.40 -12.48 12.59
N TRP A 30 1.71 -12.43 12.86
CA TRP A 30 2.58 -11.36 12.36
C TRP A 30 2.70 -11.37 10.84
N GLU A 31 2.87 -12.56 10.26
CA GLU A 31 2.90 -12.73 8.81
C GLU A 31 1.57 -12.32 8.18
N TRP A 32 0.45 -12.74 8.76
CA TRP A 32 -0.89 -12.38 8.28
C TRP A 32 -1.15 -10.88 8.38
N ILE A 33 -0.84 -10.24 9.51
CA ILE A 33 -1.02 -8.78 9.69
C ILE A 33 -0.15 -8.01 8.69
N SER A 34 1.08 -8.45 8.46
CA SER A 34 1.97 -7.83 7.47
C SER A 34 1.34 -7.85 6.08
N GLY A 35 0.85 -9.01 5.64
CA GLY A 35 0.11 -9.12 4.38
C GLY A 35 -1.14 -8.26 4.36
N TYR A 36 -1.93 -8.24 5.45
CA TYR A 36 -3.16 -7.45 5.55
C TYR A 36 -2.93 -5.95 5.31
N VAL A 37 -1.90 -5.38 5.93
CA VAL A 37 -1.53 -3.97 5.73
C VAL A 37 -1.13 -3.72 4.27
N ASP A 38 -0.32 -4.58 3.67
CA ASP A 38 0.06 -4.49 2.26
C ASP A 38 -1.18 -4.54 1.34
N GLY A 39 -2.11 -5.44 1.61
CA GLY A 39 -3.37 -5.57 0.86
C GLY A 39 -4.25 -4.31 0.95
N ARG A 40 -4.31 -3.67 2.14
CA ARG A 40 -5.04 -2.41 2.35
C ARG A 40 -4.39 -1.23 1.62
N ALA A 41 -3.07 -1.19 1.55
CA ALA A 41 -2.34 -0.16 0.82
C ALA A 41 -2.62 -0.22 -0.69
N VAL A 42 -2.69 -1.44 -1.26
CA VAL A 42 -3.01 -1.63 -2.68
C VAL A 42 -4.49 -1.40 -3.00
N SER A 43 -5.40 -1.71 -2.07
CA SER A 43 -6.84 -1.49 -2.25
C SER A 43 -7.30 -0.05 -2.05
N SER A 44 -6.42 0.84 -1.59
CA SER A 44 -6.74 2.27 -1.59
C SER A 44 -6.67 2.76 -3.04
N PRO A 45 -7.78 3.22 -3.66
CA PRO A 45 -7.66 3.97 -4.88
C PRO A 45 -6.79 5.17 -4.52
N ILE A 46 -5.64 5.30 -5.18
CA ILE A 46 -4.88 6.53 -5.11
C ILE A 46 -5.82 7.60 -5.68
N THR A 47 -6.52 8.32 -4.80
CA THR A 47 -7.04 9.65 -5.13
C THR A 47 -5.79 10.48 -5.29
N VAL A 48 -5.21 10.44 -6.49
CA VAL A 48 -4.25 11.44 -6.91
C VAL A 48 -5.07 12.71 -6.93
N ASP A 49 -5.03 13.46 -5.83
CA ASP A 49 -5.60 14.78 -5.78
C ASP A 49 -4.81 15.59 -6.81
N ARG A 50 -5.35 15.70 -8.02
CA ARG A 50 -4.74 16.39 -9.18
C ARG A 50 -4.49 17.88 -8.90
N LYS A 51 -4.77 18.38 -7.70
CA LYS A 51 -4.62 19.79 -7.33
C LYS A 51 -3.18 20.23 -7.07
N ASN A 52 -2.20 19.33 -6.93
CA ASN A 52 -0.80 19.71 -6.73
C ASN A 52 0.15 19.46 -7.92
N ALA A 53 -0.35 19.12 -9.12
CA ALA A 53 0.50 18.96 -10.30
C ALA A 53 1.02 20.29 -10.90
N ALA A 54 0.61 21.44 -10.36
CA ALA A 54 0.94 22.76 -10.93
C ALA A 54 2.05 23.53 -10.19
N GLN A 55 2.73 22.96 -9.20
CA GLN A 55 3.72 23.70 -8.42
C GLN A 55 5.04 22.95 -8.23
N ILE A 56 5.62 22.50 -9.34
CA ILE A 56 7.08 22.38 -9.42
C ILE A 56 7.56 23.76 -9.88
N PRO A 57 8.12 24.62 -8.99
CA PRO A 57 8.80 25.81 -9.45
C PRO A 57 9.97 25.36 -10.32
N ARG A 58 9.89 25.63 -11.63
CA ARG A 58 11.02 25.56 -12.56
C ARG A 58 12.08 26.55 -12.09
N ILE A 59 12.95 26.10 -11.18
CA ILE A 59 14.12 26.84 -10.73
C ILE A 59 15.35 26.13 -11.33
N ILE A 60 15.83 26.73 -12.43
CA ILE A 60 17.24 26.85 -12.83
C ILE A 60 17.92 25.52 -13.25
N THR A 61 18.18 25.29 -14.54
CA THR A 61 19.43 25.75 -15.17
C THR A 61 19.28 25.98 -16.68
N GLY A 62 19.10 27.24 -17.06
CA GLY A 62 19.36 27.72 -18.42
C GLY A 62 20.37 28.86 -18.34
N ARG A 63 21.66 28.52 -18.18
CA ARG A 63 22.75 29.49 -18.29
C ARG A 63 23.29 29.42 -19.73
N THR A 64 22.65 30.13 -20.64
CA THR A 64 23.25 30.50 -21.91
C THR A 64 24.03 31.78 -21.65
N LEU A 65 25.37 31.71 -21.63
CA LEU A 65 26.22 32.89 -21.75
C LEU A 65 26.46 33.09 -23.25
N GLN A 66 25.90 34.17 -23.79
CA GLN A 66 26.47 34.89 -24.92
C GLN A 66 27.63 35.75 -24.42
#